data_AF-A0A356P7F1-F1
#
_entry.id   AF-A0A356P7F1-F1
#
_cell.length_a   1.000
_cell.length_b   1.000
_cell.length_c   1.000
_cell.angle_alpha   90.00
_cell.angle_beta   90.00
_cell.angle_gamma   90.00
#
_symmetry.space_group_name_H-M   'P 1'
#
loop_
_entity.id
_entity.type
_entity.pdbx_description
1 polymer ?
#
loop_
_entity_poly.entity_id
_entity_poly.type
_entity_poly.pdbx_seq_one_letter_code
_entity_poly.pdbx_strand_id
1 'polypeptide(L)'
;IERVVLARELTLEELREVRSKVEGGLEIFIHGAMCMSYSGRCLLSNYLTGRDANRGECTQPCRWGYSLVEETRPEQTFPIEEDERGTYVFNSHDLCLLPHLPLLKEIDLDSYKIEGRMKSIQYVASTVKVYRQAIDTLWDQGEAAFQEKLPQWLEEMDKVSHRDYSAGFLFGKPGASSHNLESSHYVRDYDFVGVKLSDEKASNCEVEENTAWIEQRNYFKRGEVLEVLTPQGISWSFEVTEMWDTKGEPIEAARHAQQKIRMAVPEEILPYSIFRRAKREKK
;
A
#
# COMPACT_ATOMS: atom_id res chain seq x y z
N ILE A 1 -23.43 15.03 15.84
CA ILE A 1 -22.11 14.55 15.37
C ILE A 1 -22.18 13.04 15.45
N GLU A 2 -22.12 12.32 14.32
CA GLU A 2 -22.29 10.84 14.30
C GLU A 2 -20.97 10.10 14.54
N ARG A 3 -19.86 10.69 14.11
CA ARG A 3 -18.53 10.09 14.24
C ARG A 3 -17.46 11.16 14.42
N VAL A 4 -16.45 10.85 15.22
CA VAL A 4 -15.24 11.67 15.38
C VAL A 4 -14.05 10.91 14.80
N VAL A 5 -13.34 11.56 13.88
CA VAL A 5 -12.07 11.06 13.35
C VAL A 5 -10.96 11.54 14.29
N LEU A 6 -10.29 10.60 14.95
CA LEU A 6 -9.26 10.89 15.93
C LEU A 6 -7.94 11.24 15.24
N ALA A 7 -7.14 12.07 15.93
CA ALA A 7 -5.82 12.42 15.44
C ALA A 7 -4.90 11.19 15.42
N ARG A 8 -3.89 11.20 14.54
CA ARG A 8 -3.00 10.04 14.34
C ARG A 8 -1.94 9.93 15.44
N GLU A 9 -1.89 10.94 16.29
CA GLU A 9 -0.89 11.13 17.33
C GLU A 9 -1.36 10.67 18.71
N LEU A 10 -2.56 10.10 18.82
CA LEU A 10 -3.08 9.57 20.08
C LEU A 10 -2.40 8.24 20.44
N THR A 11 -2.04 8.08 21.72
CA THR A 11 -1.58 6.80 22.26
C THR A 11 -2.76 5.86 22.54
N LEU A 12 -2.46 4.58 22.78
CA LEU A 12 -3.45 3.57 23.15
C LEU A 12 -4.25 3.97 24.40
N GLU A 13 -3.60 4.57 25.40
CA GLU A 13 -4.23 5.08 26.63
C GLU A 13 -5.16 6.25 26.34
N GLU A 14 -4.73 7.20 25.51
CA GLU A 14 -5.55 8.34 25.10
C GLU A 14 -6.76 7.89 24.28
N LEU A 15 -6.61 6.89 23.41
CA LEU A 15 -7.73 6.28 22.67
C LEU A 15 -8.77 5.68 23.63
N ARG A 16 -8.34 4.96 24.67
CA ARG A 16 -9.24 4.42 25.72
C ARG A 16 -9.93 5.53 26.50
N GLU A 17 -9.19 6.57 26.86
CA GLU A 17 -9.75 7.73 27.56
C GLU A 17 -10.84 8.41 26.73
N VAL A 18 -10.60 8.62 25.44
CA VAL A 18 -11.59 9.21 24.52
C VAL A 18 -12.82 8.30 24.39
N ARG A 19 -12.65 7.00 24.15
CA ARG A 19 -13.77 6.03 24.10
C ARG A 19 -14.63 6.09 25.34
N SER A 20 -14.02 6.19 26.54
CA SER A 20 -14.78 6.24 27.81
C SER A 20 -15.64 7.50 27.99
N LYS A 21 -15.37 8.56 27.21
CA LYS A 21 -16.04 9.86 27.29
C LYS A 21 -16.96 10.16 26.11
N VAL A 22 -16.95 9.32 25.08
CA VAL A 22 -17.67 9.54 23.83
C VAL A 22 -18.59 8.35 23.55
N GLU A 23 -19.88 8.62 23.39
CA GLU A 23 -20.87 7.59 23.01
C GLU A 23 -21.04 7.46 21.49
N GLY A 24 -20.60 8.46 20.72
CA GLY A 24 -20.64 8.43 19.26
C GLY A 24 -19.57 7.53 18.63
N GLY A 25 -19.61 7.41 17.30
CA GLY A 25 -18.64 6.59 16.58
C GLY A 25 -17.23 7.17 16.62
N LEU A 26 -16.21 6.30 16.69
CA LEU A 26 -14.80 6.67 16.63
C LEU A 26 -14.13 6.06 15.40
N GLU A 27 -13.33 6.88 14.71
CA GLU A 27 -12.50 6.45 13.58
C GLU A 27 -11.03 6.74 13.86
N ILE A 28 -10.15 5.77 13.58
CA ILE A 28 -8.70 5.97 13.64
C ILE A 28 -8.04 5.63 12.31
N PHE A 29 -6.88 6.23 12.05
CA PHE A 29 -6.04 5.91 10.91
C PHE A 29 -5.04 4.81 11.31
N ILE A 30 -5.00 3.70 10.58
CA ILE A 30 -4.24 2.50 10.96
C ILE A 30 -3.15 2.10 9.98
N HIS A 31 -3.14 2.65 8.77
CA HIS A 31 -2.13 2.29 7.77
C HIS A 31 -1.88 3.38 6.73
N GLY A 32 -0.60 3.60 6.42
CA GLY A 32 -0.14 4.46 5.35
C GLY A 32 0.81 5.57 5.81
N ALA A 33 1.05 6.55 4.94
CA ALA A 33 2.06 7.56 5.18
C ALA A 33 1.76 8.42 6.42
N MET A 34 2.66 8.37 7.40
CA MET A 34 2.67 9.33 8.52
C MET A 34 3.19 10.68 8.06
N CYS A 35 2.55 11.73 8.58
CA CYS A 35 2.95 13.11 8.35
C CYS A 35 4.04 13.49 9.36
N MET A 36 5.08 14.20 8.91
CA MET A 36 6.03 14.84 9.84
C MET A 36 5.44 16.08 10.53
N SER A 37 4.43 16.70 9.92
CA SER A 37 3.72 17.83 10.52
C SER A 37 2.57 17.33 11.39
N TYR A 38 2.56 17.78 12.65
CA TYR A 38 1.52 17.47 13.63
C TYR A 38 0.14 17.92 13.14
N SER A 39 -0.85 17.04 13.25
CA SER A 39 -2.25 17.28 12.84
C SER A 39 -2.43 17.69 11.38
N GLY A 40 -1.54 17.26 10.49
CA GLY A 40 -1.68 17.48 9.04
C GLY A 40 -1.48 18.93 8.59
N ARG A 41 -1.09 19.85 9.48
CA ARG A 41 -0.82 21.27 9.19
C ARG A 41 0.52 21.45 8.49
N CYS A 42 0.60 21.02 7.24
CA CYS A 42 1.82 21.07 6.43
C CYS A 42 1.72 22.17 5.36
N LEU A 43 2.70 23.09 5.35
CA LEU A 43 2.83 24.13 4.32
C LEU A 43 3.87 23.78 3.25
N LEU A 44 4.71 22.76 3.48
CA LEU A 44 5.81 22.38 2.58
C LEU A 44 5.30 22.01 1.19
N SER A 45 4.26 21.17 1.09
CA SER A 45 3.71 20.72 -0.20
C SER A 45 3.16 21.88 -1.00
N ASN A 46 2.43 22.79 -0.35
CA ASN A 46 1.86 23.96 -1.02
C ASN A 46 2.97 24.89 -1.53
N TYR A 47 3.97 25.16 -0.69
CA TYR A 47 5.08 26.03 -1.05
C TYR A 47 5.93 25.47 -2.20
N LEU A 48 6.28 24.18 -2.16
CA LEU A 48 7.19 23.56 -3.14
C LEU A 48 6.51 23.13 -4.44
N THR A 49 5.22 22.79 -4.40
CA THR A 49 4.52 22.20 -5.58
C THR A 49 3.21 22.88 -5.95
N GLY A 50 2.76 23.86 -5.17
CA GLY A 50 1.42 24.45 -5.33
C GLY A 50 0.28 23.51 -4.95
N ARG A 51 0.56 22.33 -4.36
CA ARG A 51 -0.47 21.36 -3.94
C ARG A 51 -0.66 21.38 -2.43
N ASP A 52 -1.87 21.69 -1.98
CA ASP A 52 -2.18 21.89 -0.56
C ASP A 52 -2.39 20.57 0.20
N ALA A 53 -1.49 20.25 1.12
CA ALA A 53 -1.58 19.08 1.97
C ALA A 53 -2.82 19.10 2.90
N ASN A 54 -3.30 20.28 3.30
CA ASN A 54 -4.48 20.41 4.16
C ASN A 54 -5.79 20.13 3.39
N ARG A 55 -5.76 20.19 2.06
CA ARG A 55 -6.83 19.71 1.16
C ARG A 55 -6.61 18.25 0.74
N GLY A 56 -5.56 17.63 1.26
CA GLY A 56 -5.11 16.28 0.99
C GLY A 56 -4.59 16.10 -0.44
N GLU A 57 -3.91 17.11 -0.97
CA GLU A 57 -3.17 17.02 -2.25
C GLU A 57 -1.66 16.88 -2.02
N CYS A 58 -1.26 16.45 -0.82
CA CYS A 58 0.14 16.35 -0.42
C CYS A 58 0.97 15.52 -1.42
N THR A 59 2.07 16.10 -1.90
CA THR A 59 3.08 15.44 -2.75
C THR A 59 4.17 14.74 -1.95
N GLN A 60 4.03 14.75 -0.62
CA GLN A 60 4.95 14.17 0.35
C GLN A 60 6.38 14.74 0.21
N PRO A 61 6.59 16.07 0.18
CA PRO A 61 7.93 16.63 0.04
C PRO A 61 8.83 16.31 1.23
N CYS A 62 8.28 16.04 2.41
CA CYS A 62 9.02 15.49 3.53
C CYS A 62 9.72 14.15 3.20
N ARG A 63 9.30 13.47 2.14
CA ARG A 63 9.81 12.17 1.71
C ARG A 63 10.74 12.25 0.49
N TRP A 64 11.08 13.45 0.02
CA TRP A 64 11.97 13.65 -1.13
C TRP A 64 13.44 13.58 -0.73
N GLY A 65 14.32 13.41 -1.71
CA GLY A 65 15.77 13.57 -1.52
C GLY A 65 16.14 15.05 -1.45
N TYR A 66 16.97 15.40 -0.47
CA TYR A 66 17.49 16.75 -0.28
C TYR A 66 19.01 16.76 -0.31
N SER A 67 19.60 17.84 -0.82
CA SER A 67 21.03 18.10 -0.82
C SER A 67 21.32 19.47 -0.23
N LEU A 68 22.44 19.62 0.48
CA LEU A 68 22.96 20.90 0.92
C LEU A 68 23.70 21.59 -0.22
N VAL A 69 23.65 22.90 -0.27
CA VAL A 69 24.43 23.73 -1.19
C VAL A 69 25.16 24.77 -0.36
N GLU A 70 26.47 24.87 -0.57
CA GLU A 70 27.29 25.91 0.07
C GLU A 70 27.06 27.26 -0.63
N GLU A 71 26.84 28.34 0.13
CA GLU A 71 26.52 29.67 -0.42
C GLU A 71 27.55 30.19 -1.44
N THR A 72 28.84 29.92 -1.20
CA THR A 72 29.93 30.36 -2.10
C THR A 72 30.18 29.40 -3.28
N ARG A 73 29.53 28.23 -3.28
CA ARG A 73 29.65 27.19 -4.33
C ARG A 73 28.25 26.69 -4.74
N PRO A 74 27.41 27.56 -5.34
CA PRO A 74 26.02 27.23 -5.64
C PRO A 74 25.84 26.07 -6.63
N GLU A 75 26.83 25.84 -7.48
CA GLU A 75 26.86 24.73 -8.45
C GLU A 75 27.30 23.40 -7.84
N GLN A 76 27.73 23.38 -6.58
CA GLN A 76 28.17 22.18 -5.87
C GLN A 76 27.12 21.76 -4.83
N THR A 77 26.42 20.66 -5.11
CA THR A 77 25.51 20.02 -4.17
C THR A 77 26.26 18.96 -3.35
N PHE A 78 26.12 19.03 -2.03
CA PHE A 78 26.58 18.02 -1.09
C PHE A 78 25.38 17.17 -0.69
N PRO A 79 25.36 15.86 -1.00
CA PRO A 79 24.26 15.01 -0.60
C PRO A 79 24.14 14.98 0.93
N ILE A 80 22.92 14.98 1.44
CA ILE A 80 22.65 14.70 2.84
C ILE A 80 22.54 13.18 2.95
N GLU A 81 23.58 12.55 3.48
CA GLU A 81 23.68 11.09 3.60
C GLU A 81 23.45 10.59 5.03
N GLU A 82 23.24 9.29 5.13
CA GLU A 82 22.69 8.54 6.25
C GLU A 82 23.69 7.52 6.78
N ASP A 83 24.02 7.60 8.07
CA ASP A 83 24.84 6.60 8.77
C ASP A 83 24.35 6.30 10.21
N GLU A 84 25.05 5.39 10.90
CA GLU A 84 24.73 4.90 12.24
C GLU A 84 24.70 5.98 13.35
N ARG A 85 25.13 7.21 13.05
CA ARG A 85 25.15 8.35 13.97
C ARG A 85 24.32 9.55 13.47
N GLY A 86 23.76 9.45 12.28
CA GLY A 86 22.62 10.21 11.78
C GLY A 86 22.96 11.37 10.82
N THR A 87 22.11 11.59 9.82
CA THR A 87 21.61 12.92 9.41
C THR A 87 20.37 12.74 8.52
N TYR A 88 19.18 12.99 9.08
CA TYR A 88 17.90 12.84 8.35
C TYR A 88 17.03 14.07 8.41
N VAL A 89 16.51 14.45 7.25
CA VAL A 89 15.53 15.53 7.10
C VAL A 89 14.19 14.89 6.71
N PHE A 90 13.26 14.83 7.67
CA PHE A 90 11.85 14.46 7.48
C PHE A 90 11.51 12.99 7.09
N ASN A 91 12.31 12.01 7.52
CA ASN A 91 12.22 10.60 7.08
C ASN A 91 11.32 9.66 7.94
N SER A 92 10.01 9.94 8.06
CA SER A 92 9.09 9.05 8.83
C SER A 92 8.81 7.71 8.16
N HIS A 93 8.73 6.65 8.97
CA HIS A 93 8.13 5.35 8.63
C HIS A 93 6.68 5.51 8.14
N ASP A 94 6.17 4.47 7.47
CA ASP A 94 4.74 4.32 7.26
C ASP A 94 4.08 3.74 8.52
N LEU A 95 2.85 4.16 8.82
CA LEU A 95 2.06 3.57 9.89
C LEU A 95 1.61 2.18 9.45
N CYS A 96 1.77 1.19 10.33
CA CYS A 96 1.11 -0.10 10.19
C CYS A 96 0.69 -0.61 11.56
N LEU A 97 -0.61 -0.58 11.83
CA LEU A 97 -1.18 -1.11 13.07
C LEU A 97 -1.74 -2.53 12.92
N LEU A 98 -1.46 -3.20 11.79
CA LEU A 98 -1.89 -4.58 11.55
C LEU A 98 -1.51 -5.51 12.72
N PRO A 99 -0.25 -5.57 13.21
CA PRO A 99 0.10 -6.42 14.36
C PRO A 99 -0.60 -6.05 15.67
N HIS A 100 -1.18 -4.85 15.75
CA HIS A 100 -1.76 -4.27 16.96
C HIS A 100 -3.28 -4.25 16.93
N LEU A 101 -3.92 -4.85 15.91
CA LEU A 101 -5.38 -4.98 15.84
C LEU A 101 -6.01 -5.62 17.10
N PRO A 102 -5.41 -6.64 17.75
CA PRO A 102 -5.94 -7.18 19.01
C PRO A 102 -6.08 -6.12 20.10
N LEU A 103 -5.10 -5.22 20.25
CA LEU A 103 -5.14 -4.12 21.22
C LEU A 103 -6.23 -3.09 20.88
N LEU A 104 -6.45 -2.86 19.59
CA LEU A 104 -7.45 -1.91 19.10
C LEU A 104 -8.88 -2.46 19.19
N LYS A 105 -9.05 -3.79 19.08
CA LYS A 105 -10.34 -4.46 19.26
C LYS A 105 -10.93 -4.22 20.64
N GLU A 106 -10.09 -4.26 21.67
CA GLU A 106 -10.49 -4.01 23.07
C GLU A 106 -10.98 -2.57 23.33
N ILE A 107 -10.69 -1.62 22.43
CA ILE A 107 -11.11 -0.22 22.56
C ILE A 107 -12.53 0.00 21.99
N ASP A 108 -13.07 -0.93 21.21
CA ASP A 108 -14.39 -0.80 20.58
C ASP A 108 -14.49 0.46 19.68
N LEU A 109 -13.66 0.46 18.64
CA LEU A 109 -13.61 1.49 17.60
C LEU A 109 -14.51 1.10 16.41
N ASP A 110 -15.26 2.08 15.89
CA ASP A 110 -16.28 1.85 14.85
C ASP A 110 -15.70 1.79 13.43
N SER A 111 -14.53 2.40 13.21
CA SER A 111 -13.96 2.58 11.87
C SER A 111 -12.45 2.61 11.86
N TYR A 112 -11.88 1.83 10.95
CA TYR A 112 -10.46 1.77 10.67
C TYR A 112 -10.17 2.35 9.29
N LYS A 113 -9.35 3.40 9.26
CA LYS A 113 -9.04 4.15 8.05
C LYS A 113 -7.65 3.79 7.53
N ILE A 114 -7.57 3.58 6.22
CA ILE A 114 -6.36 3.26 5.47
C ILE A 114 -6.10 4.38 4.44
N GLU A 115 -4.84 4.73 4.19
CA GLU A 115 -4.48 5.65 3.10
C GLU A 115 -4.72 5.01 1.73
N GLY A 116 -5.57 5.62 0.90
CA GLY A 116 -5.77 5.17 -0.48
C GLY A 116 -5.57 6.29 -1.51
N ARG A 117 -5.44 7.54 -1.06
CA ARG A 117 -5.39 8.68 -1.96
C ARG A 117 -4.05 8.74 -2.66
N MET A 118 -4.07 8.90 -3.98
CA MET A 118 -2.87 8.90 -4.83
C MET A 118 -2.04 7.60 -4.70
N LYS A 119 -2.63 6.51 -4.20
CA LYS A 119 -2.02 5.18 -4.16
C LYS A 119 -2.41 4.37 -5.40
N SER A 120 -1.59 3.40 -5.77
CA SER A 120 -1.89 2.50 -6.90
C SER A 120 -3.05 1.58 -6.56
N ILE A 121 -3.70 1.03 -7.59
CA ILE A 121 -4.77 0.02 -7.40
C ILE A 121 -4.23 -1.20 -6.64
N GLN A 122 -3.01 -1.66 -6.96
CA GLN A 122 -2.35 -2.76 -6.23
C GLN A 122 -2.21 -2.44 -4.73
N TYR A 123 -1.77 -1.23 -4.38
CA TYR A 123 -1.62 -0.84 -2.97
C TYR A 123 -2.97 -0.96 -2.24
N VAL A 124 -4.01 -0.33 -2.79
CA VAL A 124 -5.34 -0.33 -2.16
C VAL A 124 -5.91 -1.75 -2.07
N ALA A 125 -5.78 -2.55 -3.14
CA ALA A 125 -6.28 -3.92 -3.17
C ALA A 125 -5.59 -4.83 -2.14
N SER A 126 -4.25 -4.86 -2.11
CA SER A 126 -3.48 -5.64 -1.13
C SER A 126 -3.78 -5.20 0.30
N THR A 127 -3.68 -3.90 0.58
CA THR A 127 -3.86 -3.39 1.94
C THR A 127 -5.27 -3.64 2.46
N VAL A 128 -6.31 -3.38 1.66
CA VAL A 128 -7.71 -3.64 2.05
C VAL A 128 -7.97 -5.13 2.23
N LYS A 129 -7.49 -5.99 1.32
CA LYS A 129 -7.65 -7.45 1.43
C LYS A 129 -7.07 -7.94 2.75
N VAL A 130 -5.83 -7.57 3.05
CA VAL A 130 -5.15 -8.01 4.27
C VAL A 130 -5.89 -7.53 5.51
N TYR A 131 -6.22 -6.25 5.62
CA TYR A 131 -6.93 -5.74 6.80
C TYR A 131 -8.32 -6.37 6.95
N ARG A 132 -9.05 -6.60 5.86
CA ARG A 132 -10.35 -7.27 5.92
C ARG A 132 -10.22 -8.69 6.46
N GLN A 133 -9.30 -9.49 5.90
CA GLN A 133 -9.03 -10.85 6.37
C GLN A 133 -8.57 -10.90 7.83
N ALA A 134 -7.72 -9.95 8.22
CA ALA A 134 -7.19 -9.84 9.57
C ALA A 134 -8.29 -9.49 10.59
N ILE A 135 -9.14 -8.50 10.27
CA ILE A 135 -10.28 -8.14 11.12
C ILE A 135 -11.29 -9.29 11.19
N ASP A 136 -11.67 -9.90 10.07
CA ASP A 136 -12.61 -11.03 10.05
C ASP A 136 -12.08 -12.20 10.89
N THR A 137 -10.80 -12.56 10.71
CA THR A 137 -10.18 -13.63 11.50
C THR A 137 -10.17 -13.28 12.99
N LEU A 138 -9.82 -12.05 13.35
CA LEU A 138 -9.75 -11.64 14.76
C LEU A 138 -11.12 -11.56 15.43
N TRP A 139 -12.18 -11.15 14.72
CA TRP A 139 -13.53 -11.08 15.25
C TRP A 139 -14.22 -12.45 15.30
N ASP A 140 -14.08 -13.27 14.25
CA ASP A 140 -14.83 -14.52 14.11
C ASP A 140 -14.09 -15.75 14.68
N GLN A 141 -12.76 -15.78 14.60
CA GLN A 141 -11.92 -16.93 14.97
C GLN A 141 -11.06 -16.66 16.21
N GLY A 142 -10.87 -15.39 16.58
CA GLY A 142 -10.13 -14.98 17.77
C GLY A 142 -8.63 -14.76 17.55
N GLU A 143 -7.94 -14.36 18.62
CA GLU A 143 -6.55 -13.90 18.56
C GLU A 143 -5.55 -15.01 18.17
N ALA A 144 -5.78 -16.26 18.58
CA ALA A 144 -4.88 -17.36 18.24
C ALA A 144 -4.78 -17.57 16.72
N ALA A 145 -5.93 -17.62 16.03
CA ALA A 145 -5.98 -17.75 14.57
C ALA A 145 -5.42 -16.50 13.85
N PHE A 146 -5.59 -15.33 14.46
CA PHE A 146 -5.01 -14.09 13.97
C PHE A 146 -3.47 -14.15 14.00
N GLN A 147 -2.88 -14.56 15.12
CA GLN A 147 -1.41 -14.63 15.27
C GLN A 147 -0.78 -15.67 14.34
N GLU A 148 -1.48 -16.78 14.07
CA GLU A 148 -1.04 -17.81 13.12
C GLU A 148 -0.89 -17.24 11.69
N LYS A 149 -1.83 -16.39 11.25
CA LYS A 149 -1.86 -15.83 9.89
C LYS A 149 -1.11 -14.51 9.74
N LEU A 150 -0.77 -13.84 10.86
CA LEU A 150 -0.11 -12.54 10.86
C LEU A 150 1.18 -12.50 10.01
N PRO A 151 2.09 -13.49 10.06
CA PRO A 151 3.30 -13.47 9.23
C PRO A 151 3.00 -13.40 7.73
N GLN A 152 2.01 -14.16 7.25
CA GLN A 152 1.60 -14.15 5.84
C GLN A 152 1.02 -12.80 5.42
N TRP A 153 0.25 -12.16 6.30
CA TRP A 153 -0.30 -10.83 6.04
C TRP A 153 0.75 -9.73 6.01
N LEU A 154 1.78 -9.83 6.86
CA LEU A 154 2.90 -8.90 6.84
C LEU A 154 3.71 -9.06 5.56
N GLU A 155 4.00 -10.30 5.14
CA GLU A 155 4.66 -10.58 3.86
C GLU A 155 3.87 -9.97 2.69
N GLU A 156 2.54 -10.09 2.69
CA GLU A 156 1.70 -9.49 1.65
C GLU A 156 1.74 -7.95 1.66
N MET A 157 1.88 -7.32 2.84
CA MET A 157 2.06 -5.87 2.97
C MET A 157 3.43 -5.39 2.48
N ASP A 158 4.45 -6.25 2.47
CA ASP A 158 5.76 -5.90 1.91
C ASP A 158 5.77 -5.92 0.36
N LYS A 159 4.74 -6.50 -0.26
CA LYS A 159 4.59 -6.55 -1.73
C LYS A 159 4.01 -5.26 -2.34
N VAL A 160 3.67 -4.26 -1.52
CA VAL A 160 3.21 -2.94 -2.01
C VAL A 160 4.31 -1.89 -1.90
N SER A 161 4.12 -0.69 -2.44
CA SER A 161 5.10 0.39 -2.23
C SER A 161 4.94 0.98 -0.82
N HIS A 162 5.96 0.78 0.01
CA HIS A 162 5.99 1.28 1.39
C HIS A 162 7.39 1.79 1.77
N ARG A 163 7.46 2.49 2.92
CA ARG A 163 8.69 2.61 3.72
C ARG A 163 8.62 1.64 4.88
N ASP A 164 9.67 1.53 5.67
CA ASP A 164 9.65 0.72 6.88
C ASP A 164 8.45 1.11 7.74
N TYR A 165 7.91 0.10 8.41
CA TYR A 165 6.69 0.25 9.18
C TYR A 165 7.00 0.67 10.63
N SER A 166 6.07 1.38 11.24
CA SER A 166 6.07 1.67 12.68
C SER A 166 4.66 1.69 13.23
N ALA A 167 4.54 1.57 14.55
CA ALA A 167 3.29 1.79 15.27
C ALA A 167 2.95 3.29 15.42
N GLY A 168 3.77 4.19 14.90
CA GLY A 168 3.60 5.64 15.06
C GLY A 168 3.52 6.03 16.54
N PHE A 169 2.45 6.73 16.90
CA PHE A 169 2.25 7.27 18.26
C PHE A 169 1.57 6.29 19.22
N LEU A 170 1.20 5.09 18.77
CA LEU A 170 0.33 4.18 19.53
C LEU A 170 0.88 3.86 20.93
N PHE A 171 2.21 3.78 21.08
CA PHE A 171 2.88 3.48 22.34
C PHE A 171 3.64 4.69 22.94
N GLY A 172 3.25 5.90 22.55
CA GLY A 172 3.91 7.15 22.94
C GLY A 172 4.62 7.82 21.78
N LYS A 173 5.46 8.82 22.08
CA LYS A 173 6.14 9.61 21.05
C LYS A 173 7.11 8.73 20.23
N PRO A 174 7.03 8.75 18.88
CA PRO A 174 7.97 8.04 18.03
C PRO A 174 9.42 8.42 18.35
N GLY A 175 10.25 7.41 18.56
CA GLY A 175 11.70 7.56 18.73
C GLY A 175 12.45 7.39 17.41
N ALA A 176 13.79 7.33 17.48
CA ALA A 176 14.64 7.17 16.29
C ALA A 176 14.29 5.93 15.45
N SER A 177 13.82 4.84 16.07
CA SER A 177 13.40 3.60 15.40
C SER A 177 12.09 3.70 14.59
N SER A 178 11.40 4.84 14.63
CA SER A 178 10.20 5.13 13.82
C SER A 178 10.50 6.05 12.64
N HIS A 179 11.79 6.29 12.40
CA HIS A 179 12.31 7.01 11.26
C HIS A 179 13.24 6.07 10.51
N ASN A 180 13.18 6.08 9.18
CA ASN A 180 14.09 5.26 8.41
C ASN A 180 15.48 5.83 8.69
N LEU A 181 16.37 5.01 9.26
CA LEU A 181 17.76 5.34 9.60
C LEU A 181 18.78 4.80 8.58
N GLU A 182 18.31 4.15 7.51
CA GLU A 182 19.16 3.53 6.49
C GLU A 182 18.85 3.98 5.05
N SER A 183 17.61 4.38 4.74
CA SER A 183 17.28 4.92 3.41
C SER A 183 16.01 5.78 3.38
N SER A 184 15.93 6.72 2.44
CA SER A 184 14.72 7.52 2.18
C SER A 184 13.82 6.95 1.07
N HIS A 185 14.24 5.84 0.43
CA HIS A 185 13.57 5.28 -0.74
C HIS A 185 12.39 4.39 -0.37
N TYR A 186 11.43 4.30 -1.28
CA TYR A 186 10.34 3.34 -1.18
C TYR A 186 10.84 1.95 -1.58
N VAL A 187 10.53 0.95 -0.77
CA VAL A 187 10.64 -0.46 -1.14
C VAL A 187 9.56 -0.76 -2.18
N ARG A 188 9.93 -1.41 -3.28
CA ARG A 188 9.05 -1.69 -4.43
C ARG A 188 9.48 -2.98 -5.12
N ASP A 189 9.25 -4.10 -4.48
CA ASP A 189 9.77 -5.40 -4.95
C ASP A 189 8.86 -6.09 -5.95
N TYR A 190 7.67 -5.55 -6.19
CA TYR A 190 6.69 -6.09 -7.13
C TYR A 190 6.25 -5.03 -8.14
N ASP A 191 6.12 -5.47 -9.40
CA ASP A 191 5.55 -4.70 -10.49
C ASP A 191 4.10 -5.11 -10.73
N PHE A 192 3.19 -4.13 -10.66
CA PHE A 192 1.79 -4.28 -11.03
C PHE A 192 1.63 -4.44 -12.55
N VAL A 193 1.24 -5.60 -13.06
CA VAL A 193 1.22 -5.81 -14.53
C VAL A 193 -0.17 -5.70 -15.16
N GLY A 194 -1.25 -5.98 -14.42
CA GLY A 194 -2.60 -5.87 -14.98
C GLY A 194 -3.72 -6.20 -14.00
N VAL A 195 -4.97 -6.06 -14.46
CA VAL A 195 -6.20 -6.33 -13.68
C VAL A 195 -7.16 -7.20 -14.47
N LYS A 196 -7.74 -8.22 -13.84
CA LYS A 196 -8.83 -9.03 -14.40
C LYS A 196 -10.08 -8.15 -14.58
N LEU A 197 -10.61 -8.07 -15.79
CA LEU A 197 -11.83 -7.32 -16.10
C LEU A 197 -13.10 -8.08 -15.66
N SER A 198 -14.11 -7.37 -15.18
CA SER A 198 -15.45 -7.96 -15.00
C SER A 198 -16.03 -8.40 -16.34
N ASP A 199 -16.98 -9.33 -16.31
CA ASP A 199 -17.55 -9.91 -17.52
C ASP A 199 -18.30 -8.87 -18.37
N GLU A 200 -18.85 -7.83 -17.74
CA GLU A 200 -19.44 -6.67 -18.42
C GLU A 200 -18.43 -5.80 -19.18
N LYS A 201 -17.16 -5.81 -18.75
CA LYS A 201 -16.07 -5.02 -19.35
C LYS A 201 -15.17 -5.85 -20.26
N ALA A 202 -15.34 -7.17 -20.25
CA ALA A 202 -14.76 -8.09 -21.21
C ALA A 202 -15.23 -7.72 -22.63
N SER A 203 -14.40 -7.98 -23.62
CA SER A 203 -14.79 -7.82 -25.03
C SER A 203 -16.00 -8.71 -25.33
N ASN A 204 -16.79 -8.39 -26.37
CA ASN A 204 -17.92 -9.19 -26.87
C ASN A 204 -17.53 -10.60 -27.40
N CYS A 205 -16.34 -11.08 -27.09
CA CYS A 205 -15.84 -12.39 -27.47
C CYS A 205 -16.08 -13.36 -26.33
N GLU A 206 -16.65 -14.52 -26.64
CA GLU A 206 -16.92 -15.60 -25.69
C GLU A 206 -15.65 -15.92 -24.87
N VAL A 207 -15.80 -15.99 -23.55
CA VAL A 207 -14.74 -16.47 -22.67
C VAL A 207 -14.67 -17.98 -22.85
N GLU A 208 -13.69 -18.44 -23.61
CA GLU A 208 -13.35 -19.85 -23.70
C GLU A 208 -12.91 -20.35 -22.31
N GLU A 209 -13.18 -21.62 -22.01
CA GLU A 209 -12.73 -22.26 -20.76
C GLU A 209 -11.24 -21.98 -20.52
N ASN A 210 -10.89 -21.61 -19.28
CA ASN A 210 -9.51 -21.31 -18.85
C ASN A 210 -8.86 -20.07 -19.50
N THR A 211 -9.65 -19.07 -19.91
CA THR A 211 -9.13 -17.76 -20.34
C THR A 211 -9.66 -16.61 -19.50
N ALA A 212 -8.88 -15.54 -19.37
CA ALA A 212 -9.27 -14.32 -18.65
C ALA A 212 -8.97 -13.06 -19.47
N TRP A 213 -9.90 -12.09 -19.40
CA TRP A 213 -9.69 -10.75 -19.94
C TRP A 213 -8.94 -9.88 -18.93
N ILE A 214 -7.83 -9.29 -19.38
CA ILE A 214 -6.91 -8.53 -18.56
C ILE A 214 -6.72 -7.15 -19.17
N GLU A 215 -6.85 -6.11 -18.34
CA GLU A 215 -6.41 -4.77 -18.68
C GLU A 215 -4.96 -4.61 -18.25
N GLN A 216 -4.07 -4.46 -19.23
CA GLN A 216 -2.64 -4.29 -19.00
C GLN A 216 -2.36 -2.94 -18.32
N ARG A 217 -1.37 -2.94 -17.44
CA ARG A 217 -0.89 -1.73 -16.74
C ARG A 217 0.61 -1.50 -16.94
N ASN A 218 1.42 -2.56 -16.82
CA ASN A 218 2.85 -2.53 -17.12
C ASN A 218 3.23 -3.68 -18.04
N TYR A 219 4.40 -3.58 -18.67
CA TYR A 219 4.90 -4.58 -19.60
C TYR A 219 5.05 -5.97 -18.97
N PHE A 220 4.54 -6.99 -19.65
CA PHE A 220 4.83 -8.41 -19.41
C PHE A 220 4.74 -9.21 -20.70
N LYS A 221 5.28 -10.43 -20.71
CA LYS A 221 5.33 -11.29 -21.90
C LYS A 221 5.12 -12.76 -21.57
N ARG A 222 4.93 -13.58 -22.62
CA ARG A 222 4.88 -15.05 -22.49
C ARG A 222 6.16 -15.57 -21.85
N GLY A 223 6.03 -16.63 -21.04
CA GLY A 223 7.11 -17.24 -20.26
C GLY A 223 7.49 -16.49 -18.99
N GLU A 224 6.80 -15.40 -18.64
CA GLU A 224 6.96 -14.76 -17.33
C GLU A 224 6.03 -15.38 -16.29
N VAL A 225 6.49 -15.46 -15.04
CA VAL A 225 5.70 -15.89 -13.90
C VAL A 225 4.98 -14.69 -13.30
N LEU A 226 3.66 -14.76 -13.22
CA LEU A 226 2.82 -13.76 -12.58
C LEU A 226 2.20 -14.33 -11.31
N GLU A 227 2.09 -13.49 -10.29
CA GLU A 227 1.32 -13.76 -9.08
C GLU A 227 -0.05 -13.09 -9.18
N VAL A 228 -1.09 -13.86 -8.85
CA VAL A 228 -2.49 -13.43 -8.81
C VAL A 228 -2.86 -13.09 -7.38
N LEU A 229 -3.10 -11.80 -7.13
CA LEU A 229 -3.77 -11.34 -5.93
C LEU A 229 -5.28 -11.30 -6.20
N THR A 230 -5.96 -12.35 -5.75
CA THR A 230 -7.41 -12.50 -5.84
C THR A 230 -8.13 -11.77 -4.67
N PRO A 231 -9.35 -11.20 -4.87
CA PRO A 231 -10.15 -10.61 -3.79
C PRO A 231 -10.43 -11.57 -2.63
N GLN A 232 -10.60 -12.86 -2.91
CA GLN A 232 -10.86 -13.92 -1.92
C GLN A 232 -9.87 -15.07 -2.09
N GLY A 233 -9.49 -15.71 -0.99
CA GLY A 233 -8.51 -16.81 -1.00
C GLY A 233 -7.06 -16.34 -0.99
N ILE A 234 -6.16 -17.28 -1.25
CA ILE A 234 -4.71 -17.11 -1.15
C ILE A 234 -4.15 -16.72 -2.53
N SER A 235 -3.14 -15.87 -2.54
CA SER A 235 -2.43 -15.51 -3.77
C SER A 235 -1.62 -16.69 -4.29
N TRP A 236 -1.56 -16.87 -5.60
CA TRP A 236 -0.84 -17.98 -6.24
C TRP A 236 -0.14 -17.50 -7.51
N SER A 237 0.80 -18.28 -8.00
CA SER A 237 1.62 -17.91 -9.17
C SER A 237 1.48 -18.91 -10.31
N PHE A 238 1.61 -18.43 -11.54
CA PHE A 238 1.64 -19.26 -12.74
C PHE A 238 2.48 -18.62 -13.84
N GLU A 239 2.91 -19.45 -14.79
CA GLU A 239 3.61 -18.99 -15.99
C GLU A 239 2.61 -18.60 -17.09
N VAL A 240 2.82 -17.45 -17.71
CA VAL A 240 2.01 -17.00 -18.85
C VAL A 240 2.37 -17.81 -20.10
N THR A 241 1.53 -18.76 -20.46
CA THR A 241 1.75 -19.64 -21.61
C THR A 241 1.27 -19.04 -22.92
N GLU A 242 0.08 -18.45 -22.94
CA GLU A 242 -0.59 -17.96 -24.14
C GLU A 242 -1.36 -16.66 -23.88
N MET A 243 -1.31 -15.77 -24.87
CA MET A 243 -2.00 -14.49 -24.85
C MET A 243 -2.50 -14.13 -26.25
N TRP A 244 -3.62 -13.41 -26.31
CA TRP A 244 -4.24 -12.94 -27.54
C TRP A 244 -4.68 -11.48 -27.41
N ASP A 245 -4.70 -10.76 -28.52
CA ASP A 245 -5.26 -9.41 -28.59
C ASP A 245 -6.80 -9.43 -28.66
N THR A 246 -7.42 -8.26 -28.79
CA THR A 246 -8.89 -8.13 -28.90
C THR A 246 -9.48 -8.73 -30.18
N LYS A 247 -8.65 -9.07 -31.17
CA LYS A 247 -9.06 -9.69 -32.44
C LYS A 247 -8.89 -11.21 -32.41
N GLY A 248 -8.31 -11.77 -31.35
CA GLY A 248 -8.01 -13.18 -31.23
C GLY A 248 -6.66 -13.58 -31.83
N GLU A 249 -5.82 -12.61 -32.23
CA GLU A 249 -4.49 -12.89 -32.75
C GLU A 249 -3.51 -13.16 -31.60
N PRO A 250 -2.66 -14.20 -31.68
CA PRO A 250 -1.70 -14.50 -30.63
C PRO A 250 -0.66 -13.39 -30.49
N ILE A 251 -0.32 -13.03 -29.25
CA ILE A 251 0.66 -12.00 -28.94
C ILE A 251 1.76 -12.53 -28.03
N GLU A 252 3.00 -12.12 -28.30
CA GLU A 252 4.16 -12.49 -27.47
C GLU A 252 4.31 -11.62 -26.23
N ALA A 253 3.86 -10.36 -26.29
CA ALA A 253 4.05 -9.39 -25.23
C ALA A 253 2.93 -8.37 -25.12
N ALA A 254 2.60 -8.02 -23.88
CA ALA A 254 1.63 -7.00 -23.54
C ALA A 254 2.33 -5.66 -23.23
N ARG A 255 2.49 -4.82 -24.25
CA ARG A 255 3.36 -3.61 -24.23
C ARG A 255 2.66 -2.26 -24.29
N HIS A 256 1.34 -2.21 -24.45
CA HIS A 256 0.60 -0.94 -24.54
C HIS A 256 -0.24 -0.71 -23.29
N ALA A 257 -0.05 0.46 -22.66
CA ALA A 257 -0.78 0.84 -21.45
C ALA A 257 -2.30 0.75 -21.65
N GLN A 258 -3.01 0.10 -20.72
CA GLN A 258 -4.47 -0.07 -20.72
C GLN A 258 -5.02 -0.89 -21.90
N GLN A 259 -4.18 -1.57 -22.68
CA GLN A 259 -4.70 -2.47 -23.69
C GLN A 259 -5.40 -3.66 -23.02
N LYS A 260 -6.49 -4.12 -23.65
CA LYS A 260 -7.18 -5.33 -23.24
C LYS A 260 -6.56 -6.52 -23.95
N ILE A 261 -6.20 -7.55 -23.19
CA ILE A 261 -5.72 -8.81 -23.74
C ILE A 261 -6.53 -9.96 -23.17
N ARG A 262 -6.57 -11.07 -23.89
CA ARG A 262 -7.02 -12.35 -23.37
C ARG A 262 -5.79 -13.18 -23.02
N MET A 263 -5.81 -13.88 -21.89
CA MET A 263 -4.69 -14.69 -21.41
C MET A 263 -5.17 -16.04 -20.92
N ALA A 264 -4.42 -17.10 -21.21
CA ALA A 264 -4.66 -18.42 -20.65
C ALA A 264 -4.35 -18.42 -19.15
N VAL A 265 -5.24 -19.00 -18.34
CA VAL A 265 -5.13 -19.07 -16.88
C VAL A 265 -5.39 -20.50 -16.41
N PRO A 266 -4.65 -21.01 -15.41
CA PRO A 266 -4.78 -22.41 -14.99
C PRO A 266 -6.06 -22.71 -14.22
N GLU A 267 -6.68 -21.70 -13.63
CA GLU A 267 -7.95 -21.80 -12.90
C GLU A 267 -8.77 -20.51 -13.06
N GLU A 268 -10.06 -20.58 -12.72
CA GLU A 268 -10.96 -19.43 -12.80
C GLU A 268 -10.50 -18.30 -11.87
N ILE A 269 -10.37 -17.09 -12.42
CA ILE A 269 -9.91 -15.92 -11.68
C ILE A 269 -11.08 -14.96 -11.46
N LEU A 270 -11.28 -14.57 -10.20
CA LEU A 270 -12.33 -13.63 -9.84
C LEU A 270 -12.14 -12.24 -10.51
N PRO A 271 -13.24 -11.54 -10.84
CA PRO A 271 -13.20 -10.15 -11.26
C PRO A 271 -12.34 -9.27 -10.36
N TYR A 272 -11.63 -8.31 -10.95
CA TYR A 272 -10.77 -7.35 -10.25
C TYR A 272 -9.53 -7.92 -9.57
N SER A 273 -9.21 -9.21 -9.78
CA SER A 273 -7.93 -9.77 -9.37
C SER A 273 -6.77 -9.00 -9.99
N ILE A 274 -5.73 -8.79 -9.20
CA ILE A 274 -4.54 -8.04 -9.56
C ILE A 274 -3.46 -9.02 -9.99
N PHE A 275 -2.85 -8.77 -11.15
CA PHE A 275 -1.68 -9.50 -11.61
C PHE A 275 -0.44 -8.66 -11.31
N ARG A 276 0.56 -9.27 -10.67
CA ARG A 276 1.85 -8.64 -10.38
C ARG A 276 3.00 -9.61 -10.59
N ARG A 277 4.22 -9.08 -10.65
CA ARG A 277 5.45 -9.84 -10.87
C ARG A 277 6.51 -9.39 -9.88
N ALA A 278 7.19 -10.32 -9.23
CA ALA A 278 8.37 -9.99 -8.43
C ALA A 278 9.46 -9.38 -9.33
N LYS A 279 10.05 -8.26 -8.90
CA LYS A 279 11.23 -7.72 -9.56
C LYS A 279 12.38 -8.66 -9.31
N ARG A 280 13.06 -9.07 -10.39
CA ARG A 280 14.37 -9.70 -10.24
C ARG A 280 15.32 -8.64 -9.70
N GLU A 281 16.08 -8.98 -8.66
CA GLU A 281 17.17 -8.11 -8.20
C GLU A 281 18.00 -7.69 -9.42
N LYS A 282 18.19 -6.38 -9.57
CA LYS A 282 19.20 -5.90 -10.50
C LYS A 282 20.54 -6.33 -9.92
N LYS A 283 21.13 -7.38 -10.51
CA LYS A 283 22.55 -7.70 -10.31
C LYS A 283 23.42 -6.47 -10.59
#